data_AF-M1BU65-F1
#
_entry.id   AF-M1BU65-F1
#
_cell.length_a   1.000
_cell.length_b   1.000
_cell.length_c   1.000
_cell.angle_alpha   90.00
_cell.angle_beta   90.00
_cell.angle_gamma   90.00
#
_symmetry.space_group_name_H-M   'P 1'
#
loop_
_entity.id
_entity.type
_entity.pdbx_description
1 polymer ?
#
loop_
_entity_poly.entity_id
_entity_poly.type
_entity_poly.pdbx_seq_one_letter_code
_entity_poly.pdbx_strand_id
1 'polypeptide(L)'
;MNNSIFLYTNVVSIPKTNENFRLLYDTKGRFRLHSVRYEESKFKLCKVRSVQIGQKGIPYMNTYDERTIRCPDPLIKANDTIKLDLESNKIVDFIKFDVGNVVMVTGGRHRGRVGVIKDSEKHKCSFETLHIQDSQGHEFATRLGNVFTLGKGTKPWVSLPKGKGIKLTIIEEARKRMAAQSATPA
;
A
#
# COMPACT_ATOMS: atom_id res chain seq x y z
N MET A 1 12.93 -13.49 23.27
CA MET A 1 11.78 -13.30 22.35
C MET A 1 12.09 -12.11 21.47
N ASN A 2 12.48 -12.32 20.22
CA ASN A 2 12.68 -11.23 19.28
C ASN A 2 11.29 -10.69 18.90
N ASN A 3 10.90 -9.55 19.49
CA ASN A 3 9.65 -8.87 19.16
C ASN A 3 9.73 -8.32 17.73
N SER A 4 9.40 -9.15 16.74
CA SER A 4 9.27 -8.70 15.35
C SER A 4 7.96 -7.95 15.19
N ILE A 5 8.04 -6.65 14.95
CA ILE A 5 6.89 -5.82 14.56
C ILE A 5 6.64 -6.03 13.07
N PHE A 6 5.43 -6.46 12.74
CA PHE A 6 5.00 -6.61 11.36
C PHE A 6 4.25 -5.36 10.90
N LEU A 7 4.74 -4.76 9.81
CA LEU A 7 4.17 -3.55 9.22
C LEU A 7 3.39 -3.87 7.94
N TYR A 8 2.60 -2.89 7.52
CA TYR A 8 1.89 -2.93 6.24
C TYR A 8 2.86 -3.22 5.08
N THR A 9 2.48 -4.13 4.18
CA THR A 9 3.27 -4.71 3.06
C THR A 9 4.36 -5.71 3.42
N ASN A 10 4.58 -6.04 4.71
CA ASN A 10 5.54 -7.09 5.06
C ASN A 10 5.15 -8.44 4.46
N VAL A 11 6.16 -9.16 3.98
CA VAL A 11 6.04 -10.54 3.50
C VAL A 11 6.47 -11.48 4.62
N VAL A 12 5.64 -12.48 4.89
CA VAL A 12 5.87 -13.55 5.85
C VAL A 12 5.93 -14.85 5.07
N SER A 13 7.08 -15.52 5.09
CA SER A 13 7.28 -16.82 4.44
C SER A 13 7.38 -17.92 5.48
N ILE A 14 6.72 -19.05 5.25
CA ILE A 14 6.82 -20.25 6.09
C ILE A 14 7.52 -21.34 5.26
N PRO A 15 8.84 -21.55 5.46
CA PRO A 15 9.61 -22.46 4.61
C PRO A 15 9.11 -23.91 4.65
N LYS A 16 8.55 -24.34 5.79
CA LYS A 16 8.07 -25.73 5.97
C LYS A 16 6.83 -26.05 5.14
N THR A 17 5.93 -25.09 4.95
CA THR A 17 4.69 -25.26 4.17
C THR A 17 4.81 -24.68 2.77
N ASN A 18 5.93 -24.01 2.46
CA ASN A 18 6.16 -23.25 1.23
C ASN A 18 5.06 -22.20 0.95
N GLU A 19 4.43 -21.71 2.02
CA GLU A 19 3.38 -20.71 1.95
C GLU A 19 3.95 -19.31 2.20
N ASN A 20 3.55 -18.36 1.37
CA ASN A 20 3.95 -16.97 1.48
C ASN A 20 2.72 -16.10 1.67
N PHE A 21 2.81 -15.18 2.62
CA PHE A 21 1.75 -14.26 2.97
C PHE A 21 2.24 -12.83 2.93
N ARG A 22 1.40 -11.91 2.48
CA ARG A 22 1.61 -10.47 2.57
C ARG A 22 0.59 -9.86 3.50
N LEU A 23 1.05 -8.99 4.38
CA LEU A 23 0.20 -8.24 5.30
C LEU A 23 -0.39 -7.02 4.59
N LEU A 24 -1.70 -7.05 4.38
CA LEU A 24 -2.46 -5.96 3.76
C LEU A 24 -3.62 -5.54 4.66
N TYR A 25 -4.17 -4.36 4.41
CA TYR A 25 -5.41 -3.93 5.06
C TYR A 25 -6.62 -4.50 4.35
N ASP A 26 -7.59 -4.96 5.14
CA ASP A 26 -8.95 -5.20 4.69
C ASP A 26 -9.73 -3.88 4.65
N THR A 27 -10.85 -3.86 3.94
CA THR A 27 -11.77 -2.69 3.82
C THR A 27 -12.35 -2.22 5.16
N LYS A 28 -12.31 -3.07 6.18
CA LYS A 28 -12.67 -2.75 7.57
C LYS A 28 -11.49 -2.19 8.39
N GLY A 29 -10.32 -2.01 7.76
CA GLY A 29 -9.11 -1.49 8.36
C GLY A 29 -8.34 -2.48 9.25
N ARG A 30 -8.64 -3.78 9.20
CA ARG A 30 -7.89 -4.80 9.94
C ARG A 30 -6.73 -5.32 9.11
N PHE A 31 -5.66 -5.79 9.75
CA PHE A 31 -4.65 -6.56 9.03
C PHE A 31 -5.22 -7.90 8.61
N ARG A 32 -4.96 -8.27 7.36
CA ARG A 32 -5.32 -9.56 6.79
C ARG A 32 -4.10 -10.15 6.10
N LEU A 33 -3.87 -11.44 6.36
CA LEU A 33 -2.89 -12.22 5.62
C LEU A 33 -3.45 -12.52 4.22
N HIS A 34 -2.76 -12.06 3.20
CA HIS A 34 -3.05 -12.37 1.81
C HIS A 34 -2.03 -13.39 1.31
N SER A 35 -2.49 -14.57 0.86
CA SER A 35 -1.60 -15.54 0.24
C SER A 35 -1.06 -14.99 -1.08
N VAL A 36 0.25 -15.05 -1.26
CA VAL A 36 0.96 -14.55 -2.44
C VAL A 36 1.82 -15.65 -3.06
N ARG A 37 2.09 -15.52 -4.36
CA ARG A 37 3.00 -16.44 -5.07
C ARG A 37 4.45 -16.21 -4.64
N TYR A 38 5.28 -17.22 -4.84
CA TYR A 38 6.70 -17.16 -4.50
C TYR A 38 7.47 -16.02 -5.21
N GLU A 39 7.14 -15.73 -6.46
CA GLU A 39 7.76 -14.60 -7.19
C GLU A 39 7.41 -13.25 -6.55
N GLU A 40 6.17 -13.10 -6.07
CA GLU A 40 5.72 -11.89 -5.41
C GLU A 40 6.25 -11.76 -3.98
N SER A 41 6.60 -12.88 -3.33
CA SER A 41 7.21 -12.84 -2.01
C SER A 41 8.66 -12.37 -2.01
N LYS A 42 9.34 -12.36 -3.16
CA LYS A 42 10.73 -11.88 -3.26
C LYS A 42 10.86 -10.37 -3.13
N PHE A 43 9.80 -9.62 -3.43
CA PHE A 43 9.86 -8.16 -3.39
C PHE A 43 8.84 -7.56 -2.42
N LYS A 44 9.16 -6.38 -1.89
CA LYS A 44 8.29 -5.57 -1.05
C LYS A 44 8.16 -4.17 -1.63
N LEU A 45 7.00 -3.55 -1.44
CA LEU A 45 6.84 -2.12 -1.71
C LEU A 45 7.14 -1.34 -0.45
N CYS A 46 7.97 -0.30 -0.54
CA CYS A 46 8.29 0.57 0.58
C CYS A 46 8.02 2.02 0.18
N LYS A 47 7.25 2.74 1.00
CA LYS A 47 7.09 4.19 0.81
C LYS A 47 8.32 4.92 1.32
N VAL A 48 8.79 5.92 0.57
CA VAL A 48 9.88 6.81 0.96
C VAL A 48 9.31 7.86 1.92
N ARG A 49 9.85 7.89 3.14
CA ARG A 49 9.46 8.83 4.19
C ARG A 49 10.18 10.17 4.02
N SER A 50 11.49 10.14 3.80
CA SER A 50 12.30 11.33 3.58
C SER A 50 13.55 10.97 2.78
N VAL A 51 14.03 11.95 2.01
CA VAL A 51 15.34 11.91 1.34
C VAL A 51 16.17 13.02 1.97
N GLN A 52 17.39 12.69 2.39
CA GLN A 52 18.29 13.59 3.10
C GLN A 52 19.71 13.45 2.55
N ILE A 53 20.50 14.51 2.70
CA ILE A 53 21.92 14.49 2.35
C ILE A 53 22.70 14.31 3.65
N GLY A 54 23.51 13.26 3.70
CA GLY A 54 24.32 12.94 4.86
C GLY A 54 25.67 13.64 4.87
N GLN A 55 26.46 13.26 5.87
CA GLN A 55 27.86 13.68 5.94
C GLN A 55 28.60 13.25 4.67
N LYS A 56 29.52 14.12 4.21
CA LYS A 56 30.25 13.94 2.94
C LYS A 56 29.38 14.04 1.68
N GLY A 57 28.18 14.63 1.78
CA GLY A 57 27.33 14.87 0.62
C GLY A 57 26.63 13.63 0.05
N ILE A 58 26.65 12.51 0.80
CA ILE A 58 26.07 11.24 0.33
C ILE A 58 24.55 11.27 0.56
N PRO A 59 23.72 11.19 -0.50
CA PRO A 59 22.27 11.14 -0.33
C PRO A 59 21.86 9.79 0.25
N TYR A 60 20.91 9.82 1.18
CA TYR A 60 20.25 8.64 1.73
C TYR A 60 18.75 8.88 1.83
N MET A 61 17.97 7.81 1.72
CA MET A 61 16.54 7.86 1.92
C MET A 61 16.11 6.89 3.01
N ASN A 62 15.11 7.33 3.78
CA ASN A 62 14.49 6.55 4.82
C ASN A 62 13.15 6.03 4.33
N THR A 63 12.93 4.74 4.50
CA THR A 63 11.65 4.10 4.19
C THR A 63 10.78 3.96 5.44
N TYR A 64 9.49 3.67 5.26
CA TYR A 64 8.58 3.37 6.38
C TYR A 64 8.95 2.13 7.18
N ASP A 65 9.74 1.22 6.59
CA ASP A 65 10.26 0.02 7.27
C ASP A 65 11.55 0.31 8.05
N GLU A 66 11.84 1.59 8.30
CA GLU A 66 13.05 2.08 8.97
C GLU A 66 14.35 1.64 8.29
N ARG A 67 14.28 1.21 7.02
CA ARG A 67 15.47 0.93 6.21
C ARG A 67 16.02 2.22 5.62
N THR A 68 17.33 2.40 5.78
CA THR A 68 18.09 3.48 5.15
C THR A 68 18.81 2.96 3.91
N ILE A 69 18.47 3.51 2.76
CA ILE A 69 19.10 3.16 1.48
C ILE A 69 19.99 4.33 1.06
N ARG A 70 21.27 4.03 0.83
CA ARG A 70 22.28 5.02 0.42
C ARG A 70 22.34 5.11 -1.11
N CYS A 71 22.68 6.30 -1.60
CA CYS A 71 22.81 6.59 -3.03
C CYS A 71 21.57 6.19 -3.84
N PRO A 72 20.35 6.63 -3.46
CA PRO A 72 19.17 6.40 -4.28
C PRO A 72 19.25 7.19 -5.59
N ASP A 73 18.48 6.76 -6.59
CA ASP A 73 18.31 7.50 -7.84
C ASP A 73 17.79 8.93 -7.55
N PRO A 74 18.41 9.99 -8.11
CA PRO A 74 17.99 11.38 -7.88
C PRO A 74 16.54 11.68 -8.31
N LEU A 75 15.92 10.82 -9.12
CA LEU A 75 14.51 10.95 -9.51
C LEU A 75 13.52 10.58 -8.40
N ILE A 76 13.97 9.88 -7.35
CA ILE A 76 13.13 9.42 -6.23
C ILE A 76 12.93 10.56 -5.23
N LYS A 77 11.67 10.88 -4.93
CA LYS A 77 11.29 11.93 -3.98
C LYS A 77 10.57 11.35 -2.76
N ALA A 78 10.35 12.20 -1.75
CA ALA A 78 9.52 11.83 -0.61
C ALA A 78 8.08 11.50 -1.07
N ASN A 79 7.44 10.53 -0.40
CA ASN A 79 6.13 9.95 -0.72
C ASN A 79 6.07 9.02 -1.94
N ASP A 80 7.14 8.91 -2.71
CA ASP A 80 7.24 7.88 -3.76
C ASP A 80 7.29 6.49 -3.13
N THR A 81 6.98 5.46 -3.94
CA THR A 81 7.06 4.07 -3.50
C THR A 81 8.13 3.33 -4.30
N ILE A 82 9.05 2.68 -3.59
CA ILE A 82 10.10 1.85 -4.18
C ILE A 82 9.71 0.37 -4.11
N LYS A 83 10.10 -0.38 -5.14
CA LYS A 83 10.09 -1.85 -5.14
C LYS A 83 11.46 -2.33 -4.68
N LEU A 84 11.49 -2.89 -3.49
CA LEU A 84 12.68 -3.43 -2.85
C LEU A 84 12.72 -4.94 -3.06
N ASP A 85 13.85 -5.45 -3.53
CA ASP A 85 14.13 -6.88 -3.49
C ASP A 85 14.57 -7.29 -2.08
N LEU A 86 13.94 -8.31 -1.50
CA LEU A 86 14.21 -8.73 -0.12
C LEU A 86 15.51 -9.52 0.02
N GLU A 87 15.98 -10.16 -1.06
CA GLU A 87 17.24 -10.91 -1.04
C GLU A 87 18.44 -9.95 -1.12
N SER A 88 18.48 -9.09 -2.13
CA SER A 88 19.59 -8.16 -2.33
C SER A 88 19.49 -6.87 -1.52
N ASN A 89 18.30 -6.54 -0.98
CA ASN A 89 17.98 -5.25 -0.37
C ASN A 89 18.24 -4.05 -1.29
N LYS A 90 18.23 -4.26 -2.61
CA LYS A 90 18.40 -3.22 -3.63
C LYS A 90 17.05 -2.78 -4.20
N ILE A 91 17.01 -1.56 -4.70
CA ILE A 91 15.85 -1.01 -5.41
C ILE A 91 15.83 -1.60 -6.81
N VAL A 92 14.69 -2.17 -7.20
CA VAL A 92 14.48 -2.73 -8.54
C VAL A 92 13.81 -1.70 -9.46
N ASP A 93 12.75 -1.07 -8.97
CA ASP A 93 11.98 -0.04 -9.68
C ASP A 93 11.33 0.87 -8.65
N PHE A 94 10.83 2.03 -9.08
CA PHE A 94 10.09 2.97 -8.24
C PHE A 94 8.87 3.51 -8.97
N ILE A 95 7.92 4.00 -8.18
CA ILE A 95 6.67 4.62 -8.61
C ILE A 95 6.67 6.04 -8.05
N LYS A 96 6.60 7.01 -8.97
CA LYS A 96 6.39 8.41 -8.60
C LYS A 96 4.99 8.61 -8.04
N PHE A 97 4.88 9.39 -6.98
CA PHE A 97 3.61 9.83 -6.45
C PHE A 97 3.03 10.90 -7.39
N ASP A 98 2.06 10.50 -8.20
CA ASP A 98 1.42 11.37 -9.19
C ASP A 98 -0.06 11.00 -9.36
N VAL A 99 -0.83 11.93 -9.91
CA VAL A 99 -2.23 11.75 -10.25
C VAL A 99 -2.38 10.61 -11.26
N GLY A 100 -3.42 9.80 -11.12
CA GLY A 100 -3.68 8.65 -12.00
C GLY A 100 -3.05 7.33 -11.54
N ASN A 101 -2.25 7.32 -10.48
CA ASN A 101 -1.70 6.08 -9.91
C ASN A 101 -2.63 5.43 -8.89
N VAL A 102 -2.62 4.09 -8.83
CA VAL A 102 -3.36 3.32 -7.82
C VAL A 102 -2.72 3.47 -6.45
N VAL A 103 -3.54 3.79 -5.46
CA VAL A 103 -3.15 3.94 -4.08
C VAL A 103 -4.04 3.13 -3.14
N MET A 104 -3.49 2.72 -2.02
CA MET A 104 -4.22 2.22 -0.86
C MET A 104 -4.11 3.20 0.30
N VAL A 105 -5.23 3.36 1.01
CA VAL A 105 -5.27 4.14 2.23
C VAL A 105 -4.80 3.28 3.40
N THR A 106 -3.74 3.70 4.10
CA THR A 106 -3.16 2.99 5.24
C THR A 106 -3.72 3.46 6.59
N GLY A 107 -4.34 4.65 6.65
CA GLY A 107 -4.80 5.27 7.90
C GLY A 107 -6.13 6.01 7.80
N GLY A 108 -6.75 6.30 8.95
CA GLY A 108 -8.01 7.06 9.03
C GLY A 108 -9.27 6.26 8.71
N ARG A 109 -10.40 6.96 8.48
CA ARG A 109 -11.74 6.37 8.26
C ARG A 109 -11.84 5.51 6.99
N HIS A 110 -11.02 5.84 5.99
CA HIS A 110 -10.99 5.18 4.68
C HIS A 110 -9.91 4.10 4.57
N ARG A 111 -9.30 3.67 5.70
CA ARG A 111 -8.24 2.64 5.73
C ARG A 111 -8.67 1.34 5.03
N GLY A 112 -7.76 0.81 4.20
CA GLY A 112 -7.97 -0.41 3.42
C GLY A 112 -8.76 -0.21 2.13
N ARG A 113 -9.15 1.03 1.80
CA ARG A 113 -9.71 1.35 0.48
C ARG A 113 -8.61 1.49 -0.57
N VAL A 114 -8.92 1.09 -1.80
CA VAL A 114 -8.02 1.17 -2.94
C VAL A 114 -8.70 1.91 -4.09
N GLY A 115 -8.05 2.95 -4.56
CA GLY A 115 -8.55 3.77 -5.65
C GLY A 115 -7.42 4.45 -6.41
N VAL A 116 -7.81 5.25 -7.39
CA VAL A 116 -6.91 6.05 -8.22
C VAL A 116 -6.93 7.49 -7.72
N ILE A 117 -5.76 8.13 -7.63
CA ILE A 117 -5.70 9.57 -7.31
C ILE A 117 -6.30 10.35 -8.48
N LYS A 118 -7.32 11.18 -8.21
CA LYS A 118 -7.91 12.10 -9.18
C LYS A 118 -7.30 13.49 -9.11
N ASP A 119 -7.16 14.00 -7.90
CA ASP A 119 -6.68 15.36 -7.69
C ASP A 119 -5.93 15.46 -6.36
N SER A 120 -5.01 16.42 -6.31
CA SER A 120 -4.19 16.72 -5.13
C SER A 120 -4.31 18.21 -4.77
N GLU A 121 -5.01 18.49 -3.68
CA GLU A 121 -5.21 19.85 -3.19
C GLU A 121 -4.09 20.23 -2.21
N LYS A 122 -3.24 21.15 -2.66
CA LYS A 122 -2.15 21.69 -1.87
C LYS A 122 -2.61 22.91 -1.09
N HIS A 123 -2.62 22.77 0.23
CA HIS A 123 -2.92 23.85 1.15
C HIS A 123 -1.62 24.42 1.71
N LYS A 124 -1.39 25.73 1.58
CA LYS A 124 -0.22 26.37 2.21
C LYS A 124 -0.33 26.22 3.73
N CYS A 125 0.76 25.79 4.39
CA CYS A 125 0.86 25.58 5.84
C CYS A 125 0.04 24.42 6.44
N SER A 126 -0.84 23.76 5.67
CA SER A 126 -1.66 22.63 6.15
C SER A 126 -1.29 21.33 5.44
N PHE A 127 -1.98 20.25 5.81
CA PHE A 127 -1.81 18.94 5.17
C PHE A 127 -2.39 18.95 3.76
N GLU A 128 -1.66 18.37 2.82
CA GLU A 128 -2.16 18.12 1.47
C GLU A 128 -3.30 17.08 1.52
N THR A 129 -4.41 17.43 0.87
CA THR A 129 -5.61 16.60 0.77
C THR A 129 -5.66 15.98 -0.61
N LEU A 130 -5.91 14.67 -0.67
CA LEU A 130 -5.95 13.89 -1.89
C LEU A 130 -7.37 13.38 -2.12
N HIS A 131 -7.88 13.64 -3.31
CA HIS A 131 -9.15 13.10 -3.79
C HIS A 131 -8.90 11.80 -4.54
N ILE A 132 -9.49 10.72 -4.06
CA ILE A 132 -9.30 9.38 -4.58
C ILE A 132 -10.65 8.85 -5.07
N GLN A 133 -10.65 8.22 -6.24
CA GLN A 133 -11.81 7.53 -6.78
C GLN A 133 -11.59 6.02 -6.76
N ASP A 134 -12.51 5.29 -6.14
CA ASP A 134 -12.55 3.82 -6.19
C ASP A 134 -13.01 3.33 -7.57
N SER A 135 -12.79 2.05 -7.88
CA SER A 135 -13.26 1.44 -9.13
C SER A 135 -14.79 1.45 -9.34
N GLN A 136 -15.58 1.63 -8.27
CA GLN A 136 -17.04 1.77 -8.35
C GLN A 136 -17.49 3.22 -8.54
N GLY A 137 -16.57 4.17 -8.68
CA GLY A 137 -16.88 5.58 -8.88
C GLY A 137 -17.08 6.37 -7.59
N HIS A 138 -17.07 5.73 -6.42
CA HIS A 138 -17.12 6.43 -5.13
C HIS A 138 -15.86 7.27 -4.92
N GLU A 139 -16.05 8.54 -4.59
CA GLU A 139 -14.98 9.47 -4.30
C GLU A 139 -14.87 9.74 -2.80
N PHE A 140 -13.64 9.87 -2.32
CA PHE A 140 -13.36 10.26 -0.95
C PHE A 140 -12.01 10.97 -0.84
N ALA A 141 -11.87 11.76 0.22
CA ALA A 141 -10.66 12.53 0.50
C ALA A 141 -9.84 11.94 1.64
N THR A 142 -8.51 11.95 1.52
CA THR A 142 -7.58 11.56 2.58
C THR A 142 -6.36 12.46 2.63
N ARG A 143 -5.67 12.51 3.78
CA ARG A 143 -4.40 13.22 3.91
C ARG A 143 -3.27 12.45 3.22
N LEU A 144 -2.31 13.14 2.62
CA LEU A 144 -1.11 12.56 1.98
C LEU A 144 -0.38 11.51 2.82
N GLY A 145 -0.25 11.74 4.14
CA GLY A 145 0.44 10.82 5.05
C GLY A 145 -0.21 9.43 5.14
N ASN A 146 -1.51 9.34 4.89
CA ASN A 146 -2.30 8.10 4.98
C ASN A 146 -2.40 7.35 3.65
N VAL A 147 -1.70 7.80 2.60
CA VAL A 147 -1.78 7.23 1.26
C VAL A 147 -0.49 6.48 0.92
N PHE A 148 -0.64 5.31 0.30
CA PHE A 148 0.46 4.46 -0.14
C PHE A 148 0.25 4.05 -1.60
N THR A 149 1.21 4.32 -2.46
CA THR A 149 1.12 4.01 -3.89
C THR A 149 1.41 2.54 -4.15
N LEU A 150 0.51 1.85 -4.84
CA LEU A 150 0.61 0.41 -5.12
C LEU A 150 1.05 0.09 -6.55
N GLY A 151 0.83 1.00 -7.50
CA GLY A 151 1.12 0.75 -8.90
C GLY A 151 1.09 1.99 -9.77
N LYS A 152 1.59 1.84 -11.00
CA LYS A 152 1.54 2.85 -12.06
C LYS A 152 0.20 2.73 -12.80
N GLY A 153 -0.51 3.84 -12.99
CA GLY A 153 -1.82 3.85 -13.63
C GLY A 153 -2.87 3.07 -12.81
N THR A 154 -3.65 2.21 -13.48
CA THR A 154 -4.72 1.39 -12.87
C THR A 154 -4.27 -0.01 -12.43
N LYS A 155 -3.02 -0.41 -12.73
CA LYS A 155 -2.52 -1.76 -12.44
C LYS A 155 -1.67 -1.77 -11.16
N PRO A 156 -2.13 -2.38 -10.06
CA PRO A 156 -1.30 -2.54 -8.87
C PRO A 156 -0.16 -3.52 -9.14
N TRP A 157 1.02 -3.27 -8.55
CA TRP A 157 2.15 -4.22 -8.59
C TRP A 157 2.01 -5.37 -7.60
N VAL A 158 1.05 -5.26 -6.67
CA VAL A 158 0.80 -6.21 -5.59
C VAL A 158 -0.60 -6.78 -5.73
N SER A 159 -0.74 -8.06 -5.42
CA SER A 159 -2.03 -8.74 -5.37
C SER A 159 -2.90 -8.19 -4.24
N LEU A 160 -4.16 -7.88 -4.58
CA LEU A 160 -5.10 -7.27 -3.65
C LEU A 160 -5.94 -8.34 -2.93
N PRO A 161 -6.32 -8.10 -1.66
CA PRO A 161 -7.19 -9.00 -0.92
C PRO A 161 -8.60 -9.05 -1.52
N LYS A 162 -9.39 -10.06 -1.10
CA LYS A 162 -10.78 -10.24 -1.54
C LYS A 162 -11.57 -8.94 -1.38
N GLY A 163 -12.23 -8.50 -2.45
CA GLY A 163 -12.95 -7.23 -2.50
C GLY A 163 -12.16 -6.08 -3.13
N LYS A 164 -10.90 -6.28 -3.54
CA LYS A 164 -10.07 -5.30 -4.27
C LYS A 164 -10.00 -3.91 -3.62
N GLY A 165 -10.17 -3.84 -2.30
CA GLY A 165 -10.18 -2.57 -1.55
C GLY A 165 -11.47 -1.74 -1.72
N ILE A 166 -12.56 -2.32 -2.21
CA ILE A 166 -13.84 -1.63 -2.34
C ILE A 166 -14.64 -1.76 -1.05
N LYS A 167 -14.88 -0.64 -0.36
CA LYS A 167 -15.71 -0.64 0.85
C LYS A 167 -17.17 -0.39 0.48
N LEU A 168 -17.96 -1.45 0.54
CA LEU A 168 -19.41 -1.42 0.36
C LEU A 168 -20.10 -0.61 1.47
N THR A 169 -21.28 -0.08 1.14
CA THR A 169 -22.16 0.54 2.13
C THR A 169 -22.75 -0.52 3.06
N ILE A 170 -23.29 -0.09 4.21
CA ILE A 170 -23.89 -1.00 5.20
C ILE A 170 -25.07 -1.78 4.57
N ILE A 171 -25.85 -1.13 3.72
CA ILE A 171 -27.00 -1.73 3.03
C ILE A 171 -26.53 -2.80 2.03
N GLU A 172 -25.47 -2.52 1.26
CA GLU A 172 -24.92 -3.48 0.31
C GLU A 172 -24.24 -4.67 1.01
N GLU A 173 -23.52 -4.44 2.11
CA GLU A 173 -22.98 -5.54 2.94
C GLU A 173 -24.11 -6.43 3.47
N ALA A 174 -25.21 -5.83 3.95
CA ALA A 174 -26.37 -6.58 4.45
C ALA A 174 -27.03 -7.41 3.34
N ARG A 175 -27.28 -6.82 2.17
CA ARG A 175 -27.82 -7.54 0.99
C ARG A 175 -26.93 -8.69 0.57
N LYS A 176 -25.61 -8.46 0.51
CA LYS A 176 -24.64 -9.50 0.16
C LYS A 176 -24.62 -10.64 1.18
N ARG A 177 -24.76 -10.34 2.47
CA ARG A 177 -24.85 -11.34 3.54
C ARG A 177 -26.13 -12.18 3.43
N MET A 178 -27.27 -11.53 3.20
CA MET A 178 -28.55 -12.23 3.01
C MET A 178 -28.51 -13.14 1.77
N ALA A 179 -27.97 -12.64 0.65
CA ALA A 179 -27.81 -13.43 -0.57
C ALA A 179 -26.87 -14.64 -0.38
N ALA A 180 -25.80 -14.50 0.40
CA ALA A 180 -24.91 -15.62 0.72
C ALA A 180 -25.59 -16.69 1.60
N GLN A 181 -26.47 -16.26 2.52
CA GLN A 181 -27.26 -17.17 3.35
C GLN A 181 -28.32 -17.93 2.53
N SER A 182 -28.97 -17.28 1.57
CA SER A 182 -29.94 -17.95 0.69
C SER A 182 -29.30 -18.87 -0.35
N ALA A 183 -28.03 -18.63 -0.72
CA ALA A 183 -27.32 -19.39 -1.75
C ALA A 183 -26.57 -20.63 -1.22
N THR A 184 -26.60 -20.89 0.09
CA THR A 184 -26.08 -22.13 0.66
C THR A 184 -27.27 -23.09 0.85
N PRO A 185 -27.61 -23.94 -0.15
CA PRO A 185 -28.58 -25.00 0.10
C PRO A 185 -28.01 -25.94 1.17
N ALA A 186 -28.92 -26.46 2.01
CA ALA A 186 -28.60 -27.41 3.08
C ALA A 186 -27.86 -28.65 2.58
#